data_AF-A0A7R9LYD9-F1
#
_entry.id   AF-A0A7R9LYD9-F1
#
_cell.length_a   1.000
_cell.length_b   1.000
_cell.length_c   1.000
_cell.angle_alpha   90.00
_cell.angle_beta   90.00
_cell.angle_gamma   90.00
#
_symmetry.space_group_name_H-M   'P 1'
#
loop_
_entity.id
_entity.type
_entity.pdbx_description
1 polymer ?
#
loop_
_entity_poly.entity_id
_entity_poly.type
_entity_poly.pdbx_seq_one_letter_code
_entity_poly.pdbx_strand_id
1 'polypeptide(L)'
;MIRFIKTFYPDGTKETTFFESCGVADLITTCYGGRNRKVSEAFVKTGKTLDELEKELLNGQKLQGFQTACEVMTMLKTNGHVDRFPLIEAVYLIGRKDIPPQQMMDYLRREPEDL
;
A
#
# COMPACT_ATOMS: atom_id res chain seq x y z
N MET A 1 6.43 4.43 -5.10
CA MET A 1 6.96 3.45 -6.08
C MET A 1 8.31 3.90 -6.66
N ILE A 2 8.41 5.10 -7.26
CA ILE A 2 9.68 5.63 -7.78
C ILE A 2 10.78 5.65 -6.71
N ARG A 3 10.54 6.30 -5.55
CA ARG A 3 11.48 6.31 -4.41
C ARG A 3 11.92 4.91 -3.97
N PHE A 4 10.98 3.96 -3.92
CA PHE A 4 11.27 2.58 -3.51
C PHE A 4 12.28 1.94 -4.46
N ILE A 5 12.02 2.04 -5.76
CA ILE A 5 12.90 1.46 -6.76
C ILE A 5 14.25 2.20 -6.81
N LYS A 6 14.30 3.53 -6.68
CA LYS A 6 15.57 4.26 -6.55
C LYS A 6 16.38 3.85 -5.32
N THR A 7 15.71 3.50 -4.22
CA THR A 7 16.36 3.11 -2.96
C THR A 7 17.02 1.73 -3.07
N PHE A 8 16.36 0.77 -3.73
CA PHE A 8 16.82 -0.62 -3.77
C PHE A 8 17.44 -1.05 -5.11
N TYR A 9 17.18 -0.33 -6.20
CA TYR A 9 17.61 -0.64 -7.56
C TYR A 9 18.02 0.64 -8.34
N PRO A 10 19.02 1.39 -7.85
CA PRO A 10 19.40 2.70 -8.40
C PRO A 10 19.83 2.65 -9.87
N ASP A 11 20.53 1.60 -10.29
CA ASP A 11 21.13 1.50 -11.63
C ASP A 11 20.19 0.91 -12.71
N GLY A 12 19.02 0.40 -12.30
CA GLY A 12 18.16 -0.42 -13.16
C GLY A 12 16.89 0.26 -13.69
N THR A 13 16.69 1.55 -13.42
CA THR A 13 15.34 2.12 -13.45
C THR A 13 15.24 3.36 -14.32
N LYS A 14 14.28 3.34 -15.24
CA LYS A 14 13.83 4.53 -15.97
C LYS A 14 12.57 5.06 -15.28
N GLU A 15 12.63 6.26 -14.72
CA GLU A 15 11.46 6.89 -14.09
C GLU A 15 10.26 6.98 -15.04
N THR A 16 10.53 7.18 -16.34
CA THR A 16 9.51 7.24 -17.40
C THR A 16 8.65 5.98 -17.45
N THR A 17 9.16 4.82 -17.04
CA THR A 17 8.39 3.56 -17.00
C THR A 17 7.18 3.65 -16.05
N PHE A 18 7.22 4.46 -14.99
CA PHE A 18 6.07 4.64 -14.10
C PHE A 18 4.96 5.50 -14.71
N PHE A 19 5.25 6.22 -15.79
CA PHE A 19 4.27 7.00 -16.55
C PHE A 19 3.66 6.19 -17.71
N GLU A 20 4.14 4.98 -17.95
CA GLU A 20 3.52 4.03 -18.86
C GLU A 20 2.28 3.38 -18.22
N SER A 21 1.53 2.61 -19.02
CA SER A 21 0.28 1.97 -18.60
C SER A 21 0.43 1.11 -17.33
N CYS A 22 1.53 0.39 -17.19
CA CYS A 22 1.82 -0.45 -16.03
C CYS A 22 2.09 0.31 -14.72
N GLY A 23 2.26 1.64 -14.79
CA GLY A 23 2.42 2.51 -13.64
C GLY A 23 1.17 3.34 -13.39
N VAL A 24 1.12 4.55 -13.95
CA VAL A 24 0.10 5.56 -13.64
C VAL A 24 -1.31 5.12 -14.02
N ALA A 25 -1.51 4.49 -15.17
CA ALA A 25 -2.84 4.10 -15.62
C ALA A 25 -3.40 2.94 -14.75
N ASP A 26 -2.59 1.91 -14.51
CA ASP A 26 -2.95 0.80 -13.64
C ASP A 26 -3.21 1.24 -12.19
N LEU A 27 -2.39 2.16 -11.68
CA LEU A 27 -2.59 2.75 -10.34
C LEU A 27 -3.93 3.49 -10.26
N ILE A 28 -4.26 4.34 -11.24
CA ILE A 28 -5.52 5.07 -11.27
C ILE A 28 -6.70 4.09 -11.28
N THR A 29 -6.75 3.17 -12.24
CA THR A 29 -7.89 2.26 -12.36
C THR A 29 -8.04 1.36 -11.13
N THR A 30 -6.93 0.88 -10.54
CA THR A 30 -6.93 0.06 -9.33
C THR A 30 -7.43 0.84 -8.11
N CYS A 31 -7.04 2.11 -7.97
CA CYS A 31 -7.49 2.97 -6.87
C CYS A 31 -8.97 3.36 -6.99
N TYR A 32 -9.53 3.44 -8.19
CA TYR A 32 -10.94 3.79 -8.39
C TYR A 32 -11.88 2.57 -8.40
N GLY A 33 -11.46 1.45 -8.98
CA GLY A 33 -12.33 0.28 -9.23
C GLY A 33 -11.82 -1.06 -8.71
N GLY A 34 -10.61 -1.12 -8.14
CA GLY A 34 -9.97 -2.38 -7.77
C GLY A 34 -10.58 -3.08 -6.55
N ARG A 35 -10.39 -4.40 -6.48
CA ARG A 35 -10.80 -5.25 -5.33
C ARG A 35 -10.17 -4.78 -4.02
N ASN A 36 -8.89 -4.35 -4.05
CA ASN A 36 -8.21 -3.76 -2.90
C ASN A 36 -8.99 -2.55 -2.36
N ARG A 37 -9.36 -1.60 -3.22
CA ARG A 37 -10.14 -0.43 -2.82
C ARG A 37 -11.50 -0.83 -2.22
N LYS A 38 -12.24 -1.72 -2.88
CA LYS A 38 -13.56 -2.19 -2.41
C LYS A 38 -13.50 -2.82 -1.02
N VAL A 39 -12.55 -3.73 -0.79
CA VAL A 39 -12.40 -4.42 0.50
C VAL A 39 -11.88 -3.46 1.58
N SER A 40 -10.88 -2.62 1.27
CA SER A 40 -10.36 -1.65 2.22
C SER A 40 -11.41 -0.63 2.67
N GLU A 41 -12.30 -0.19 1.77
CA GLU A 41 -13.44 0.67 2.13
C GLU A 41 -14.38 -0.05 3.12
N ALA A 42 -14.74 -1.30 2.84
CA ALA A 42 -15.59 -2.09 3.73
C ALA A 42 -14.91 -2.36 5.08
N PHE A 43 -13.60 -2.60 5.09
CA PHE A 43 -12.79 -2.78 6.29
C PHE A 43 -12.91 -1.57 7.23
N VAL A 44 -12.74 -0.36 6.68
CA VAL A 44 -12.86 0.88 7.46
C VAL A 44 -14.29 1.12 7.93
N LYS A 45 -15.30 0.90 7.07
CA LYS A 45 -16.70 1.20 7.41
C LYS A 45 -17.32 0.22 8.40
N THR A 46 -16.90 -1.05 8.37
CA THR A 46 -17.55 -2.12 9.14
C THR A 46 -16.74 -2.60 10.33
N GLY A 47 -15.42 -2.37 10.34
CA GLY A 47 -14.52 -2.91 11.35
C GLY A 47 -14.28 -4.43 11.25
N LYS A 48 -14.88 -5.12 10.28
CA LYS A 48 -14.64 -6.54 10.00
C LYS A 48 -13.17 -6.79 9.66
N THR A 49 -12.73 -8.02 9.84
CA THR A 49 -11.39 -8.46 9.43
C THR A 49 -11.30 -8.58 7.90
N LEU A 50 -10.08 -8.53 7.36
CA LEU A 50 -9.87 -8.73 5.92
C LEU A 50 -10.31 -10.13 5.48
N ASP A 51 -10.06 -11.17 6.27
CA ASP A 51 -10.47 -12.54 5.95
C ASP A 51 -11.99 -12.71 5.86
N GLU A 52 -12.77 -12.03 6.72
CA GLU A 52 -14.23 -12.01 6.63
C GLU A 52 -14.69 -11.33 5.34
N LEU A 53 -14.11 -10.16 5.03
CA LEU A 53 -14.47 -9.39 3.86
C LEU A 53 -14.04 -10.03 2.54
N GLU A 54 -12.94 -10.78 2.52
CA GLU A 54 -12.54 -11.59 1.35
C GLU A 54 -13.56 -12.68 1.03
N LYS A 55 -14.06 -13.37 2.06
CA LYS A 55 -15.11 -14.39 1.89
C LYS A 55 -16.42 -13.76 1.41
N GLU A 56 -16.82 -12.64 2.00
CA GLU A 56 -18.09 -11.98 1.69
C GLU A 56 -18.10 -11.25 0.34
N LEU A 57 -17.01 -10.54 0.01
CA LEU A 57 -16.99 -9.59 -1.12
C LEU A 57 -16.25 -10.12 -2.34
N LEU A 58 -15.36 -11.10 -2.15
CA LEU A 58 -14.49 -11.63 -3.20
C LEU A 58 -14.68 -13.13 -3.42
N ASN A 59 -15.71 -13.75 -2.85
CA ASN A 59 -15.99 -15.19 -2.95
C ASN A 59 -14.77 -16.06 -2.61
N GLY A 60 -13.99 -15.64 -1.61
CA GLY A 60 -12.80 -16.37 -1.15
C GLY A 60 -11.51 -16.06 -1.91
N GLN A 61 -11.51 -15.17 -2.90
CA GLN A 61 -10.26 -14.69 -3.49
C GLN A 61 -9.47 -13.83 -2.50
N LYS A 62 -8.16 -14.05 -2.44
CA LYS A 62 -7.25 -13.35 -1.52
C LYS A 62 -6.88 -11.96 -1.99
N LEU A 63 -6.87 -11.02 -1.05
CA LEU A 63 -6.51 -9.63 -1.28
C LEU A 63 -4.98 -9.46 -1.24
N GLN A 64 -4.40 -9.12 -2.38
CA GLN A 64 -2.93 -9.03 -2.49
C GLN A 64 -2.37 -7.75 -1.84
N GLY A 65 -3.12 -6.64 -1.81
CA GLY A 65 -2.57 -5.34 -1.40
C GLY A 65 -1.99 -5.34 0.03
N PHE A 66 -2.70 -5.92 1.00
CA PHE A 66 -2.20 -5.99 2.38
C PHE A 66 -1.07 -7.02 2.55
N GLN A 67 -1.12 -8.15 1.83
CA GLN A 67 -0.04 -9.14 1.84
C GLN A 67 1.25 -8.53 1.30
N THR A 68 1.18 -7.84 0.17
CA THR A 68 2.32 -7.10 -0.40
C THR A 68 2.82 -6.02 0.57
N ALA A 69 1.94 -5.29 1.26
CA ALA A 69 2.37 -4.31 2.26
C ALA A 69 3.16 -4.95 3.41
N CYS A 70 2.77 -6.15 3.88
CA CYS A 70 3.52 -6.90 4.88
C CYS A 70 4.91 -7.32 4.41
N GLU A 71 5.03 -7.79 3.16
CA GLU A 71 6.32 -8.17 2.57
C GLU A 71 7.23 -6.96 2.38
N VAL A 72 6.69 -5.88 1.80
CA VAL A 72 7.44 -4.63 1.62
C VAL A 72 7.88 -4.05 2.97
N MET A 73 7.02 -4.04 3.99
CA MET A 73 7.42 -3.60 5.33
C MET A 73 8.50 -4.47 5.95
N THR A 74 8.50 -5.78 5.69
CA THR A 74 9.57 -6.67 6.12
C THR A 74 10.91 -6.29 5.47
N MET A 75 10.89 -5.98 4.18
CA MET A 75 12.06 -5.48 3.46
C MET A 75 12.53 -4.13 4.01
N LEU A 76 11.62 -3.17 4.22
CA LEU A 76 11.94 -1.84 4.75
C LEU A 76 12.53 -1.89 6.16
N LYS A 77 11.98 -2.73 7.04
CA LYS A 77 12.50 -2.94 8.39
C LYS A 77 13.90 -3.53 8.36
N THR A 78 14.11 -4.57 7.55
CA THR A 78 15.41 -5.24 7.42
C THR A 78 16.50 -4.30 6.90
N ASN A 79 16.14 -3.31 6.06
CA ASN A 79 17.08 -2.36 5.47
C ASN A 79 17.11 -0.99 6.18
N GLY A 80 16.36 -0.80 7.27
CA GLY A 80 16.37 0.47 8.03
C GLY A 80 15.80 1.67 7.25
N HIS A 81 14.76 1.47 6.44
CA HIS A 81 14.17 2.50 5.57
C HIS A 81 12.69 2.79 5.82
N VAL A 82 12.11 2.32 6.94
CA VAL A 82 10.67 2.47 7.23
C VAL A 82 10.22 3.94 7.20
N ASP A 83 11.03 4.82 7.78
CA ASP A 83 10.82 6.26 7.87
C ASP A 83 10.68 6.96 6.50
N ARG A 84 11.23 6.36 5.44
CA ARG A 84 11.15 6.89 4.08
C ARG A 84 9.86 6.55 3.33
N PHE A 85 9.02 5.67 3.90
CA PHE A 85 7.80 5.17 3.26
C PHE A 85 6.59 5.18 4.21
N PRO A 86 6.22 6.34 4.79
CA PRO A 86 5.18 6.41 5.81
C PRO A 86 3.80 5.98 5.30
N LEU A 87 3.48 6.14 4.01
CA LEU A 87 2.23 5.58 3.46
C LEU A 87 2.18 4.05 3.56
N ILE A 88 3.29 3.35 3.26
CA ILE A 88 3.35 1.89 3.34
C ILE A 88 3.25 1.44 4.79
N GLU A 89 3.94 2.14 5.69
CA GLU A 89 3.86 1.91 7.14
C GLU A 89 2.42 2.07 7.65
N ALA A 90 1.73 3.14 7.25
CA ALA A 90 0.34 3.38 7.64
C ALA A 90 -0.58 2.24 7.20
N VAL A 91 -0.50 1.82 5.93
CA VAL A 91 -1.32 0.72 5.39
C VAL A 91 -1.07 -0.57 6.16
N TYR A 92 0.20 -0.87 6.47
CA TYR A 92 0.58 -2.03 7.26
C TYR A 92 0.00 -2.00 8.68
N LEU A 93 0.13 -0.88 9.39
CA LEU A 93 -0.38 -0.74 10.76
C LEU A 93 -1.91 -0.74 10.81
N ILE A 94 -2.58 -0.08 9.86
CA ILE A 94 -4.03 -0.04 9.76
C ILE A 94 -4.59 -1.43 9.47
N GLY A 95 -4.01 -2.17 8.51
CA GLY A 95 -4.47 -3.52 8.19
C GLY A 95 -4.27 -4.52 9.33
N ARG A 96 -3.27 -4.29 10.20
CA ARG A 96 -3.06 -5.02 11.46
C ARG A 96 -3.96 -4.56 12.61
N LYS A 97 -4.71 -3.47 12.42
CA LYS A 97 -5.50 -2.78 13.45
C LYS A 97 -4.66 -2.24 14.62
N ASP A 98 -3.38 -1.98 14.40
CA ASP A 98 -2.49 -1.37 15.40
C ASP A 98 -2.78 0.13 15.56
N ILE A 99 -3.28 0.79 14.50
CA ILE A 99 -3.73 2.19 14.51
C ILE A 99 -5.08 2.35 13.78
N PRO A 100 -5.89 3.39 14.10
CA PRO A 100 -7.13 3.65 13.38
C PRO A 100 -6.87 4.23 11.97
N PRO A 101 -7.74 3.97 10.98
CA PRO A 101 -7.59 4.46 9.61
C PRO A 101 -7.42 5.98 9.48
N GLN A 102 -8.01 6.76 10.38
CA GLN A 102 -7.94 8.23 10.40
C GLN A 102 -6.51 8.75 10.57
N GLN A 103 -5.63 7.98 11.24
CA GLN A 103 -4.23 8.36 11.40
C GLN A 103 -3.43 8.28 10.09
N MET A 104 -3.96 7.68 9.01
CA MET A 104 -3.28 7.65 7.70
C MET A 104 -2.83 9.06 7.26
N MET A 105 -3.62 10.09 7.55
CA MET A 105 -3.25 11.47 7.21
C MET A 105 -2.02 11.98 7.97
N ASP A 106 -1.82 11.56 9.21
CA ASP A 106 -0.65 11.94 10.02
C ASP A 106 0.63 11.24 9.53
N TYR A 107 0.51 10.05 8.94
CA TYR A 107 1.61 9.39 8.23
C TYR A 107 1.91 10.10 6.91
N LEU A 108 0.89 10.43 6.13
CA LEU A 108 1.07 11.14 4.85
C LEU A 108 1.74 12.52 5.02
N ARG A 109 1.45 13.24 6.11
CA ARG A 109 2.14 14.52 6.43
C ARG A 109 3.63 14.36 6.73
N ARG A 110 4.10 13.14 7.00
CA ARG A 110 5.51 12.82 7.21
C ARG A 110 6.21 12.34 5.94
N GLU A 111 5.54 12.32 4.79
CA GLU A 111 6.18 11.94 3.53
C GLU A 111 7.39 12.84 3.26
N PRO A 112 8.58 12.25 3.08
CA PRO A 112 9.77 13.00 2.70
C PRO A 112 9.54 13.81 1.42
N GLU A 113 10.14 15.00 1.34
CA GLU A 113 10.05 15.88 0.16
C GLU A 113 11.01 15.47 -0.97
N ASP A 114 11.95 14.54 -0.71
CA ASP A 114 12.90 14.05 -1.71
C ASP A 114 12.28 13.01 -2.67
N LEU A 115 12.61 13.14 -3.96
CA LEU A 115 12.21 12.23 -5.04
C LEU A 115 13.31 11.25 -5.45
#